data_AF-A0A968FSX9-F1
#
_entry.id   AF-A0A968FSX9-F1
#
_cell.length_a   1.000
_cell.length_b   1.000
_cell.length_c   1.000
_cell.angle_alpha   90.00
_cell.angle_beta   90.00
_cell.angle_gamma   90.00
#
_symmetry.space_group_name_H-M   'P 1'
#
loop_
_entity.id
_entity.type
_entity.pdbx_description
1 polymer ?
#
loop_
_entity_poly.entity_id
_entity_poly.type
_entity_poly.pdbx_seq_one_letter_code
_entity_poly.pdbx_strand_id
1 'polypeptide(L)'
;MKRPEVGIEWGTADVNDAAIQKLIDEVAALHRKKSADYTGGGDADPFANYKAVAEVGIEPWLYVFGRTVEKFGRAKTWTRAGKFECPDTFREELIDLALLLLIIVALLDETEAACSTK
;
A
#
# COMPACT_ATOMS: atom_id res chain seq x y z
N MET A 1 3.16 -30.23 3.53
CA MET A 1 4.29 -29.57 2.84
C MET A 1 5.18 -28.96 3.93
N LYS A 2 6.40 -29.47 4.13
CA LYS A 2 7.32 -28.93 5.17
C LYS A 2 7.81 -27.55 4.70
N ARG A 3 7.66 -26.53 5.55
CA ARG A 3 8.20 -25.18 5.33
C ARG A 3 9.72 -25.31 5.14
N PRO A 4 10.34 -24.72 4.10
CA PRO A 4 11.79 -24.75 3.97
C PRO A 4 12.40 -24.03 5.18
N GLU A 5 13.41 -24.64 5.80
CA GLU A 5 14.22 -24.03 6.85
C GLU A 5 15.10 -22.97 6.18
N VAL A 6 14.56 -21.75 6.08
CA VAL A 6 15.34 -20.61 5.62
C VAL A 6 16.27 -20.25 6.77
N GLY A 7 17.58 -20.45 6.59
CA GLY A 7 18.63 -20.01 7.50
C GLY A 7 18.70 -18.48 7.53
N ILE A 8 17.72 -17.85 8.15
CA ILE A 8 17.66 -16.41 8.36
C ILE A 8 18.45 -16.10 9.63
N GLU A 9 19.62 -15.51 9.48
CA GLU A 9 20.23 -14.76 10.58
C GLU A 9 19.37 -13.51 10.81
N TRP A 10 18.56 -13.54 11.86
CA TRP A 10 17.81 -12.38 12.30
C TRP A 10 18.81 -11.36 12.85
N GLY A 11 19.08 -10.30 12.09
CA GLY A 11 19.87 -9.17 12.58
C GLY A 11 19.22 -8.58 13.84
N THR A 12 20.04 -8.13 14.79
CA THR A 12 19.61 -7.58 16.08
C THR A 12 19.09 -6.14 15.98
N ALA A 13 18.42 -5.78 14.88
CA ALA A 13 17.83 -4.45 14.75
C ALA A 13 16.72 -4.33 15.80
N ASP A 14 17.00 -3.61 16.89
CA ASP A 14 16.00 -3.33 17.93
C ASP A 14 14.84 -2.56 17.29
N VAL A 15 13.70 -3.22 17.17
CA VAL A 15 12.45 -2.59 16.77
C VAL A 15 12.01 -1.71 17.94
N ASN A 16 12.30 -0.42 17.83
CA ASN A 16 11.88 0.60 18.78
C ASN A 16 11.00 1.65 18.09
N ASP A 17 10.44 2.58 18.86
CA ASP A 17 9.57 3.63 18.32
C ASP A 17 10.26 4.42 17.19
N ALA A 18 11.53 4.78 17.34
CA ALA A 18 12.29 5.49 16.31
C ALA A 18 12.42 4.69 15.00
N ALA A 19 12.52 3.36 15.07
CA ALA A 19 12.51 2.49 13.90
C ALA A 19 11.14 2.49 13.20
N ILE A 20 10.04 2.52 13.97
CA ILE A 20 8.68 2.61 13.43
C ILE A 20 8.42 3.99 12.80
N GLN A 21 8.83 5.09 13.46
CA GLN A 21 8.67 6.44 12.91
C GLN A 21 9.36 6.59 11.55
N LYS A 22 10.56 6.01 11.37
CA LYS A 22 11.23 5.99 10.07
C LYS A 22 10.42 5.29 8.98
N LEU A 23 9.69 4.22 9.32
CA LEU A 23 8.81 3.53 8.36
C LEU A 23 7.58 4.38 8.00
N ILE A 24 7.04 5.12 8.97
CA ILE A 24 5.95 6.07 8.72
C ILE A 24 6.43 7.18 7.78
N ASP A 25 7.62 7.74 8.02
CA ASP A 25 8.23 8.74 7.14
C ASP A 25 8.47 8.21 5.73
N GLU A 26 8.89 6.95 5.61
CA GLU A 26 9.07 6.26 4.34
C GLU A 26 7.75 6.11 3.58
N VAL A 27 6.68 5.69 4.27
CA VAL A 27 5.33 5.60 3.68
C VAL A 27 4.85 6.98 3.23
N ALA A 28 5.09 8.03 4.02
CA ALA A 28 4.72 9.40 3.66
C ALA A 28 5.53 9.90 2.45
N ALA A 29 6.82 9.59 2.37
CA ALA A 29 7.65 9.91 1.22
C ALA A 29 7.18 9.17 -0.04
N LEU A 30 6.80 7.90 0.10
CA LEU A 30 6.27 7.09 -0.99
C LEU A 30 4.93 7.64 -1.51
N HIS A 31 4.03 8.06 -0.61
CA HIS A 31 2.79 8.74 -0.97
C HIS A 31 3.10 9.96 -1.85
N ARG A 32 3.94 10.88 -1.35
CA ARG A 32 4.31 12.11 -2.10
C ARG A 32 4.90 11.80 -3.47
N LYS A 33 5.80 10.81 -3.55
CA LYS A 33 6.42 10.38 -4.81
C LYS A 33 5.37 9.90 -5.80
N LYS A 34 4.51 8.95 -5.40
CA LYS A 34 3.46 8.41 -6.27
C LYS A 34 2.45 9.50 -6.67
N SER A 35 2.04 10.35 -5.73
CA SER A 35 1.16 11.48 -6.04
C SER A 35 1.76 12.41 -7.11
N ALA A 36 3.05 12.75 -7.01
CA ALA A 36 3.73 13.58 -8.01
C ALA A 36 3.79 12.91 -9.39
N ASP A 37 4.01 11.59 -9.44
CA ASP A 37 4.00 10.81 -10.69
C ASP A 37 2.61 10.84 -11.37
N TYR A 38 1.53 10.91 -10.59
CA TYR A 38 0.15 10.93 -11.12
C TYR A 38 -0.40 12.33 -11.41
N THR A 39 0.05 13.37 -10.70
CA THR A 39 -0.44 14.74 -10.88
C THR A 39 0.39 15.56 -11.89
N GLY A 40 1.49 14.99 -12.40
CA GLY A 40 2.38 15.68 -13.35
C GLY A 40 2.98 16.98 -12.79
N GLY A 41 2.96 17.17 -11.46
CA GLY A 41 3.43 18.38 -10.79
C GLY A 41 2.44 19.56 -10.73
N GLY A 42 1.16 19.38 -11.06
CA GLY A 42 0.11 20.41 -10.94
C GLY A 42 -0.85 20.21 -9.76
N ASP A 43 -1.78 21.17 -9.57
CA ASP A 43 -2.91 21.14 -8.61
C ASP A 43 -4.00 20.08 -8.94
N ALA A 44 -3.62 18.97 -9.59
CA ALA A 44 -4.53 17.88 -9.88
C ALA A 44 -4.77 17.04 -8.61
N ASP A 45 -6.01 16.56 -8.43
CA ASP A 45 -6.36 15.68 -7.32
C ASP A 45 -5.43 14.44 -7.32
N PRO A 46 -4.59 14.24 -6.28
CA PRO A 46 -3.64 13.13 -6.21
C PRO A 46 -4.31 11.75 -6.14
N PHE A 47 -5.63 11.70 -5.91
CA PHE A 47 -6.43 10.48 -5.89
C PHE A 47 -7.30 10.31 -7.15
N ALA A 48 -7.17 11.17 -8.17
CA ALA A 48 -8.00 11.13 -9.38
C ALA A 48 -8.02 9.75 -10.05
N ASN A 49 -6.88 9.05 -10.07
CA ASN A 49 -6.76 7.70 -10.61
C ASN A 49 -7.60 6.66 -9.84
N TYR A 50 -7.73 6.80 -8.52
CA TYR A 50 -8.57 5.93 -7.70
C TYR A 50 -10.03 6.33 -7.80
N LYS A 51 -10.32 7.64 -7.91
CA LYS A 51 -11.70 8.15 -8.01
C LYS A 51 -12.35 7.90 -9.38
N ALA A 52 -11.56 7.77 -10.45
CA ALA A 52 -12.06 7.50 -11.80
C ALA A 52 -12.91 6.22 -11.90
N VAL A 53 -12.71 5.23 -11.02
CA VAL A 53 -13.52 3.99 -11.01
C VAL A 53 -14.99 4.22 -10.60
N ALA A 54 -15.32 5.38 -10.05
CA ALA A 54 -16.70 5.79 -9.80
C ALA A 54 -17.52 5.87 -11.11
N GLU A 55 -16.87 6.16 -12.25
CA GLU A 55 -17.52 6.19 -13.58
C GLU A 55 -18.12 4.84 -13.99
N VAL A 56 -17.60 3.74 -13.44
CA VAL A 56 -18.11 2.37 -13.65
C VAL A 56 -18.91 1.85 -12.46
N GLY A 57 -19.31 2.72 -11.54
CA GLY A 57 -20.16 2.38 -10.39
C GLY A 57 -19.44 1.65 -9.26
N ILE A 58 -18.11 1.77 -9.17
CA ILE A 58 -17.32 1.19 -8.09
C ILE A 58 -16.88 2.29 -7.13
N GLU A 59 -17.09 2.06 -5.83
CA GLU A 59 -16.60 2.97 -4.80
C GLU A 59 -15.07 3.01 -4.80
N PRO A 60 -14.43 4.20 -4.78
CA PRO A 60 -12.97 4.32 -4.86
C PRO A 60 -12.24 3.52 -3.78
N TRP A 61 -12.72 3.52 -2.52
CA TRP A 61 -12.10 2.75 -1.45
C TRP A 61 -12.15 1.24 -1.71
N LEU A 62 -13.21 0.74 -2.35
CA LEU A 62 -13.38 -0.68 -2.67
C LEU A 62 -12.42 -1.10 -3.79
N TYR A 63 -12.22 -0.21 -4.78
CA TYR A 63 -11.20 -0.42 -5.80
C TYR A 63 -9.80 -0.50 -5.19
N VAL A 64 -9.42 0.43 -4.29
CA VAL A 64 -8.12 0.38 -3.61
C VAL A 64 -8.00 -0.86 -2.73
N PHE A 65 -9.08 -1.29 -2.06
CA PHE A 65 -9.10 -2.57 -1.35
C PHE A 65 -8.78 -3.75 -2.27
N GLY A 66 -9.35 -3.81 -3.47
CA GLY A 66 -8.99 -4.82 -4.48
C GLY A 66 -7.51 -4.81 -4.85
N ARG A 67 -6.90 -3.63 -4.97
CA ARG A 67 -5.45 -3.48 -5.22
C ARG A 67 -4.59 -4.12 -4.12
N THR A 68 -5.05 -4.07 -2.86
CA THR A 68 -4.34 -4.75 -1.76
C THR A 68 -4.33 -6.27 -1.95
N VAL A 69 -5.40 -6.86 -2.48
CA VAL A 69 -5.49 -8.30 -2.73
C VAL A 69 -4.46 -8.75 -3.77
N GLU A 70 -4.27 -7.96 -4.84
CA GLU A 70 -3.25 -8.23 -5.86
C GLU A 70 -1.84 -8.22 -5.25
N LYS A 71 -1.50 -7.19 -4.45
CA LYS A 71 -0.19 -7.10 -3.79
C LYS A 71 0.03 -8.18 -2.74
N PHE A 72 -0.99 -8.48 -1.94
CA PHE A 72 -0.94 -9.63 -1.03
C PHE A 72 -0.75 -10.95 -1.77
N GLY A 73 -1.33 -11.11 -2.96
CA GLY A 73 -1.09 -12.27 -3.83
C GLY A 73 0.40 -12.42 -4.16
N ARG A 74 1.06 -11.33 -4.56
CA ARG A 74 2.52 -11.31 -4.84
C ARG A 74 3.35 -11.63 -3.61
N ALA A 75 3.02 -11.00 -2.47
CA ALA A 75 3.66 -11.25 -1.18
C ALA A 75 3.53 -12.73 -0.75
N LYS A 76 2.36 -13.36 -0.97
CA LYS A 76 2.15 -14.79 -0.70
C LYS A 76 3.04 -15.67 -1.58
N THR A 77 3.19 -15.36 -2.87
CA THR A 77 4.09 -16.11 -3.77
C THR A 77 5.51 -16.14 -3.22
N TRP A 78 6.01 -15.01 -2.71
CA TRP A 78 7.33 -14.96 -2.06
C TRP A 78 7.43 -15.92 -0.86
N THR A 79 6.48 -15.85 0.07
CA THR A 79 6.50 -16.71 1.28
C THR A 79 6.42 -18.21 0.97
N ARG A 80 5.89 -18.60 -0.21
CA ARG A 80 5.72 -20.00 -0.62
C ARG A 80 6.87 -20.50 -1.49
N ALA A 81 7.38 -19.69 -2.40
CA ALA A 81 8.39 -20.08 -3.38
C ALA A 81 9.83 -19.74 -2.95
N GLY A 82 10.01 -18.82 -2.00
CA GLY A 82 11.33 -18.33 -1.58
C GLY A 82 12.10 -17.57 -2.67
N LYS A 83 11.44 -17.22 -3.79
CA LYS A 83 12.03 -16.50 -4.93
C LYS A 83 11.07 -15.41 -5.42
N PHE A 84 11.66 -14.31 -5.89
CA PHE A 84 10.95 -13.22 -6.56
C PHE A 84 10.88 -13.49 -8.06
N GLU A 85 9.69 -13.38 -8.64
CA GLU A 85 9.48 -13.23 -10.09
C GLU A 85 9.10 -11.78 -10.46
N CYS A 86 9.10 -10.87 -9.47
CA CYS A 86 8.75 -9.46 -9.64
C CYS A 86 9.96 -8.54 -9.37
N PRO A 87 9.95 -7.32 -9.93
CA PRO A 87 11.05 -6.35 -9.76
C PRO A 87 11.18 -5.82 -8.33
N ASP A 88 10.08 -5.74 -7.58
CA ASP A 88 10.04 -5.18 -6.23
C ASP A 88 10.39 -6.24 -5.16
N THR A 89 11.00 -5.82 -4.05
CA THR A 89 11.32 -6.68 -2.90
C THR A 89 10.11 -6.90 -1.97
N PHE A 90 10.19 -7.92 -1.10
CA PHE A 90 9.11 -8.23 -0.16
C PHE A 90 8.85 -7.09 0.82
N ARG A 91 9.92 -6.39 1.23
CA ARG A 91 9.82 -5.20 2.08
C ARG A 91 9.09 -4.08 1.36
N GLU A 92 9.42 -3.81 0.09
CA GLU A 92 8.76 -2.77 -0.70
C GLU A 92 7.27 -3.07 -0.92
N GLU A 93 6.90 -4.33 -1.18
CA GLU A 93 5.50 -4.74 -1.28
C GLU A 93 4.73 -4.52 0.04
N LEU A 94 5.36 -4.75 1.20
CA LEU A 94 4.76 -4.46 2.51
C LEU A 94 4.59 -2.96 2.77
N ILE A 95 5.57 -2.13 2.37
CA ILE A 95 5.48 -0.67 2.46
C ILE A 95 4.38 -0.13 1.53
N ASP A 96 4.26 -0.66 0.31
CA ASP A 96 3.17 -0.34 -0.61
C ASP A 96 1.80 -0.74 -0.03
N LEU A 97 1.71 -1.90 0.61
CA LEU A 97 0.49 -2.33 1.30
C LEU A 97 0.11 -1.39 2.44
N ALA A 98 1.07 -0.96 3.26
CA ALA A 98 0.84 0.02 4.32
C ALA A 98 0.29 1.34 3.75
N LEU A 99 0.88 1.83 2.65
CA LEU A 99 0.38 3.01 1.96
C LEU A 99 -1.06 2.83 1.45
N LEU A 100 -1.35 1.71 0.78
CA LEU A 100 -2.71 1.45 0.25
C LEU A 100 -3.75 1.39 1.36
N LEU A 101 -3.43 0.82 2.53
CA LEU A 101 -4.33 0.80 3.68
C LEU A 101 -4.65 2.20 4.20
N LEU A 102 -3.66 3.10 4.25
CA LEU A 102 -3.90 4.51 4.61
C LEU A 102 -4.80 5.22 3.59
N ILE A 103 -4.59 4.96 2.29
CA ILE A 103 -5.42 5.52 1.22
C ILE A 103 -6.87 5.03 1.34
N ILE A 104 -7.08 3.75 1.67
CA ILE A 104 -8.43 3.19 1.89
C ILE A 104 -9.13 3.93 3.04
N VAL A 105 -8.45 4.12 4.17
CA VAL A 105 -9.01 4.86 5.31
C VAL A 105 -9.41 6.28 4.90
N ALA A 106 -8.53 7.01 4.21
CA ALA A 106 -8.84 8.36 3.77
C ALA A 106 -10.06 8.43 2.83
N LEU A 107 -10.20 7.49 1.89
CA LEU A 107 -11.34 7.43 0.97
C LEU A 107 -12.63 6.97 1.67
N LEU A 108 -12.54 6.09 2.66
CA LEU A 108 -13.67 5.71 3.52
C LEU A 108 -14.17 6.90 4.33
N ASP A 109 -13.26 7.63 4.99
CA ASP A 109 -13.60 8.82 5.77
C ASP A 109 -14.30 9.89 4.89
N GLU A 110 -13.81 10.11 3.67
CA GLU A 110 -14.46 10.98 2.68
C GLU A 110 -15.89 10.51 2.35
N THR A 111 -16.09 9.20 2.19
CA THR A 111 -17.38 8.58 1.85
C THR A 111 -18.38 8.67 3.02
N GLU A 112 -17.92 8.39 4.24
CA GLU A 112 -18.74 8.46 5.46
C GLU A 112 -19.15 9.89 5.81
N ALA A 113 -18.22 10.85 5.62
CA ALA A 113 -18.52 12.26 5.74
C ALA A 113 -19.63 12.67 4.76
N ALA A 114 -19.57 12.23 3.50
CA ALA A 114 -20.60 12.53 2.50
C ALA A 114 -21.98 11.91 2.82
N CYS A 115 -22.03 10.80 3.56
CA CYS A 115 -23.29 10.19 4.01
C CYS A 115 -23.90 10.92 5.22
N SER A 116 -23.06 11.51 6.08
CA SER A 116 -23.51 12.21 7.30
C SER A 116 -24.10 13.60 7.02
N THR A 117 -23.87 14.15 5.83
CA THR A 117 -24.39 15.47 5.39
C THR A 117 -25.70 15.39 4.60
N LYS A 118 -26.28 14.19 4.42
CA LYS A 118 -27.58 13.96 3.78
C LYS A 118 -28.68 13.72 4.80
#